data_AF-A0A645GYV9-F1
#
_entry.id   AF-A0A645GYV9-F1
#
_cell.length_a   1.000
_cell.length_b   1.000
_cell.length_c   1.000
_cell.angle_alpha   90.00
_cell.angle_beta   90.00
_cell.angle_gamma   90.00
#
_symmetry.space_group_name_H-M   'P 1'
#
loop_
_entity.id
_entity.type
_entity.pdbx_description
1 polymer ?
#
loop_
_entity_poly.entity_id
_entity_poly.type
_entity_poly.pdbx_seq_one_letter_code
_entity_poly.pdbx_strand_id
1 'polypeptide(L)'
;MILTREKGYRKRPLKFKGAIKAYYRKYPLVAEAMINRYVKYNQTLEELEQLEREGKAFLVYPDIMPVSNREINFNKLSESYKLGYAQGRRDLQRWKEFLAIE
;
A
#
# COMPACT_ATOMS: atom_id res chain seq x y z
N MET A 1 -8.54 -4.03 5.92
CA MET A 1 -7.20 -4.06 5.27
C MET A 1 -6.48 -2.78 5.60
N ILE A 2 -5.20 -2.84 5.99
CA ILE A 2 -4.40 -1.64 6.31
C ILE A 2 -3.43 -1.39 5.16
N LEU A 3 -3.46 -0.18 4.60
CA LEU A 3 -2.59 0.22 3.50
C LEU A 3 -1.40 1.05 3.99
N THR A 4 -0.33 1.06 3.21
CA THR A 4 0.91 1.80 3.50
C THR A 4 1.13 3.00 2.58
N ARG A 5 0.12 3.34 1.78
CA ARG A 5 0.11 4.47 0.85
C ARG A 5 -1.20 5.21 1.01
N GLU A 6 -1.12 6.53 0.86
CA GLU A 6 -2.28 7.43 0.90
C GLU A 6 -3.31 7.06 -0.17
N LYS A 7 -4.57 7.46 0.08
CA LYS A 7 -5.68 7.18 -0.83
C LYS A 7 -5.42 7.77 -2.22
N GLY A 8 -5.77 7.02 -3.26
CA GLY A 8 -5.53 7.41 -4.66
C GLY A 8 -4.15 7.03 -5.22
N TYR A 9 -3.26 6.46 -4.39
CA TYR A 9 -1.99 5.94 -4.91
C TYR A 9 -2.21 4.83 -5.96
N ARG A 10 -1.50 4.92 -7.09
CA ARG A 10 -1.39 3.87 -8.11
C ARG A 10 0.07 3.62 -8.44
N LYS A 11 0.45 2.34 -8.52
CA LYS A 11 1.82 1.94 -8.83
C LYS A 11 2.08 2.17 -10.31
N ARG A 12 3.14 2.92 -10.60
CA ARG A 12 3.55 3.26 -11.96
C ARG A 12 4.39 2.13 -12.58
N PRO A 13 4.34 1.96 -13.91
CA PRO A 13 5.21 1.02 -14.61
C PRO A 13 6.69 1.40 -14.46
N LEU A 14 7.56 0.39 -14.50
CA LEU A 14 9.00 0.59 -14.55
C LEU A 14 9.40 1.24 -15.89
N LYS A 15 10.24 2.27 -15.82
CA LYS A 15 10.73 3.01 -17.01
C LYS A 15 11.75 2.20 -17.82
N PHE A 16 12.69 1.52 -17.16
CA PHE A 16 13.84 0.88 -17.82
C PHE A 16 13.66 -0.64 -17.97
N LYS A 17 12.65 -1.06 -18.74
CA LYS A 17 12.34 -2.50 -18.94
C LYS A 17 13.50 -3.27 -19.59
N GLY A 18 14.21 -2.66 -20.54
CA GLY A 18 15.34 -3.28 -21.24
C GLY A 18 16.51 -3.61 -20.31
N ALA A 19 16.88 -2.66 -19.44
CA ALA A 19 17.94 -2.86 -18.45
C ALA A 19 17.61 -3.99 -17.46
N ILE A 20 16.35 -4.06 -17.00
CA ILE A 20 15.88 -5.15 -16.13
C ILE A 20 16.00 -6.51 -16.84
N LYS A 21 15.55 -6.60 -18.11
CA LYS A 21 15.68 -7.84 -18.89
C LYS A 21 17.13 -8.26 -19.11
N ALA A 22 18.03 -7.31 -19.37
CA ALA A 22 19.44 -7.58 -19.55
C ALA A 22 20.11 -8.07 -18.26
N TYR A 23 19.84 -7.40 -17.13
CA TYR A 23 20.38 -7.80 -15.83
C TYR A 23 19.88 -9.19 -15.40
N TYR A 24 18.59 -9.46 -15.58
CA TYR A 24 17.96 -10.74 -15.27
C TYR A 24 17.90 -11.70 -16.47
N ARG A 25 18.88 -11.65 -17.40
CA ARG A 25 18.89 -12.51 -18.59
C ARG A 25 18.83 -14.00 -18.27
N LYS A 26 19.43 -14.43 -17.15
CA LYS A 26 19.38 -15.81 -16.66
C LYS A 26 18.05 -16.18 -15.98
N TYR A 27 17.21 -15.19 -15.67
CA TYR A 27 15.94 -15.33 -14.94
C TYR A 27 14.82 -14.52 -15.62
N PRO A 28 14.41 -14.89 -16.85
CA PRO A 28 13.44 -14.10 -17.64
C PRO A 28 12.09 -13.93 -16.93
N LEU A 29 11.60 -14.97 -16.25
CA LEU A 29 10.34 -14.90 -15.50
C LEU A 29 10.39 -13.89 -14.34
N VAL A 30 11.56 -13.72 -13.72
CA VAL A 30 11.76 -12.72 -12.66
C VAL A 30 11.69 -11.32 -13.27
N ALA A 31 12.35 -11.10 -14.42
CA ALA A 31 12.29 -9.84 -15.15
C ALA A 31 10.84 -9.46 -15.52
N GLU A 32 10.08 -10.41 -16.06
CA GLU A 32 8.67 -10.21 -16.41
C GLU A 32 7.81 -9.91 -15.19
N ALA A 33 7.98 -10.65 -14.09
CA ALA A 33 7.27 -10.40 -12.85
C ALA A 33 7.54 -8.98 -12.31
N MET A 34 8.79 -8.51 -12.38
CA MET A 34 9.13 -7.14 -11.97
C MET A 34 8.49 -6.08 -12.88
N ILE A 35 8.54 -6.28 -14.19
CA ILE A 35 7.95 -5.37 -15.18
C ILE A 35 6.44 -5.28 -14.99
N ASN A 36 5.78 -6.41 -14.74
CA ASN A 36 4.31 -6.50 -14.61
C ASN A 36 3.81 -6.30 -13.18
N ARG A 37 4.69 -6.10 -12.19
CA ARG A 37 4.31 -5.92 -10.78
C ARG A 37 3.30 -4.80 -10.56
N TYR A 38 3.39 -3.72 -11.33
CA TYR A 38 2.46 -2.60 -11.18
C TYR A 38 1.02 -2.98 -11.56
N VAL A 39 0.84 -3.87 -12.55
CA VAL A 39 -0.48 -4.36 -13.00
C VAL A 39 -1.14 -5.11 -11.86
N LYS A 40 -0.47 -6.15 -11.35
CA LYS A 40 -1.00 -6.97 -10.25
C LYS A 40 -1.32 -6.12 -9.02
N TYR A 41 -0.43 -5.20 -8.66
CA TYR A 41 -0.65 -4.32 -7.51
C TYR A 41 -1.88 -3.42 -7.67
N ASN A 42 -2.06 -2.80 -8.85
CA ASN A 42 -3.20 -1.92 -9.09
C ASN A 42 -4.50 -2.72 -9.19
N GLN A 43 -4.48 -3.90 -9.80
CA GLN A 43 -5.63 -4.80 -9.83
C GLN A 43 -6.08 -5.20 -8.41
N THR A 44 -5.14 -5.55 -7.53
CA THR A 44 -5.47 -5.82 -6.12
C THR A 44 -6.07 -4.59 -5.42
N LEU A 45 -5.62 -3.37 -5.73
CA LEU A 45 -6.24 -2.17 -5.19
C LEU A 45 -7.68 -1.98 -5.68
N GLU A 46 -7.95 -2.25 -6.96
CA GLU A 46 -9.30 -2.18 -7.53
C GLU A 46 -10.25 -3.20 -6.89
N GLU A 47 -9.76 -4.43 -6.68
CA GLU A 47 -10.50 -5.49 -5.98
C GLU A 47 -10.81 -5.08 -4.52
N LEU A 48 -9.84 -4.52 -3.80
CA LEU A 48 -10.04 -4.03 -2.43
C LEU A 48 -11.05 -2.88 -2.37
N GLU A 49 -10.96 -1.92 -3.30
CA GLU A 49 -11.90 -0.80 -3.40
C GLU A 49 -13.32 -1.28 -3.75
N GLN A 50 -13.45 -2.35 -4.54
CA GLN A 50 -14.75 -2.97 -4.81
C GLN A 50 -15.31 -3.65 -3.56
N LEU A 51 -14.50 -4.42 -2.82
CA LEU A 51 -14.92 -5.05 -1.57
C LEU A 51 -15.34 -4.01 -0.51
N GLU A 52 -14.68 -2.84 -0.50
CA GLU A 52 -15.09 -1.73 0.36
C GLU A 52 -16.46 -1.16 -0.04
N ARG A 53 -16.69 -0.93 -1.34
CA ARG A 53 -18.00 -0.48 -1.84
C ARG A 53 -19.13 -1.47 -1.54
N GLU A 54 -18.82 -2.76 -1.53
CA GLU A 54 -19.75 -3.83 -1.18
C GLU A 54 -19.95 -3.98 0.35
N GLY A 55 -19.25 -3.21 1.18
CA GLY A 55 -19.30 -3.33 2.64
C GLY A 55 -18.66 -4.61 3.18
N LYS A 56 -17.90 -5.34 2.35
CA LYS A 56 -17.22 -6.59 2.73
C LYS A 56 -15.83 -6.37 3.33
N ALA A 57 -15.26 -5.19 3.11
CA ALA A 57 -13.96 -4.82 3.65
C ALA A 57 -13.98 -3.36 4.12
N PHE A 58 -13.14 -3.05 5.10
CA PHE A 58 -12.83 -1.69 5.51
C PHE A 58 -11.38 -1.38 5.13
N LEU A 59 -11.12 -0.33 4.35
CA LEU A 59 -9.76 0.06 3.98
C LEU A 59 -9.26 1.21 4.86
N VAL A 60 -8.13 1.00 5.51
CA VAL A 60 -7.46 2.03 6.30
C VAL A 60 -6.30 2.60 5.50
N TYR A 61 -6.44 3.85 5.07
CA TYR A 61 -5.39 4.60 4.40
C TYR A 61 -4.72 5.55 5.40
N PRO A 62 -3.38 5.65 5.42
CA PRO A 62 -2.71 6.71 6.17
C PRO A 62 -3.13 8.06 5.60
N ASP A 63 -3.45 9.02 6.48
CA ASP A 63 -3.70 10.41 6.08
C ASP A 63 -2.42 11.02 5.49
N ILE A 64 -1.27 10.71 6.10
CA ILE A 64 0.06 11.15 5.70
C ILE A 64 1.02 9.97 5.86
N MET A 65 1.82 9.69 4.82
CA MET A 65 2.91 8.71 4.87
C MET A 65 4.27 9.41 4.70
N PRO A 66 4.91 9.89 5.80
CA PRO A 66 6.13 10.69 5.71
C PRO A 66 7.38 9.87 5.43
N VAL A 67 7.28 8.54 5.44
CA VAL A 67 8.43 7.63 5.32
C VAL A 67 8.38 6.78 4.06
N SER A 68 9.57 6.47 3.55
CA SER A 68 9.74 5.46 2.50
C SER A 68 9.97 4.08 3.12
N ASN A 69 9.87 3.02 2.30
CA ASN A 69 10.12 1.65 2.75
C ASN A 69 11.57 1.37 3.18
N ARG A 70 12.51 2.30 2.96
CA ARG A 70 13.92 2.19 3.37
C ARG A 70 14.29 3.21 4.45
N GLU A 71 13.31 3.86 5.06
CA GLU A 71 13.56 4.84 6.11
C GLU A 71 14.08 4.16 7.38
N ILE A 72 15.15 4.72 7.96
CA ILE A 72 15.80 4.21 9.18
C ILE A 72 15.98 5.33 10.23
N ASN A 73 15.68 6.58 9.89
CA ASN A 73 15.78 7.69 10.81
C ASN A 73 14.72 7.57 11.90
N PHE A 74 15.18 7.41 13.15
CA PHE A 74 14.31 7.23 14.29
C PHE A 74 13.25 8.33 14.44
N ASN A 75 13.62 9.60 14.26
CA ASN A 75 12.69 10.72 14.44
C ASN A 75 11.55 10.66 13.43
N LYS A 76 11.86 10.38 12.15
CA LYS A 76 10.83 10.21 11.11
C LYS A 76 9.94 9.00 11.34
N LEU A 77 10.53 7.89 11.80
CA LEU A 77 9.77 6.68 12.14
C LEU A 77 8.84 6.94 13.33
N SER A 78 9.33 7.64 14.37
CA SER A 78 8.53 8.05 15.53
C SER A 78 7.38 8.97 15.13
N GLU A 79 7.62 9.92 14.24
CA GLU A 79 6.60 10.80 13.69
C GLU A 79 5.54 10.02 12.90
N SER A 80 5.96 9.13 11.99
CA SER A 80 5.03 8.27 11.24
C SER A 80 4.17 7.41 12.16
N TYR A 81 4.74 6.89 13.24
CA TYR A 81 4.01 6.13 14.25
C TYR A 81 2.97 6.99 14.97
N LYS A 82 3.35 8.19 15.44
CA LYS A 82 2.44 9.11 16.15
C LYS A 82 1.25 9.51 15.27
N LEU A 83 1.49 9.78 13.99
CA LEU A 83 0.43 10.09 13.02
C LEU A 83 -0.54 8.92 12.88
N GLY A 84 -0.03 7.70 12.66
CA GLY A 84 -0.86 6.51 12.55
C GLY A 84 -1.63 6.17 13.84
N TYR A 85 -1.01 6.37 15.00
CA TYR A 85 -1.65 6.16 16.29
C TYR A 85 -2.79 7.16 16.52
N ALA A 86 -2.54 8.45 16.28
CA ALA A 86 -3.57 9.49 16.41
C ALA A 86 -4.75 9.25 15.46
N GLN A 87 -4.46 8.88 14.21
CA GLN A 87 -5.47 8.48 13.23
C GLN A 87 -6.27 7.26 13.72
N GLY A 88 -5.60 6.22 14.19
CA GLY A 88 -6.29 5.03 14.68
C GLY A 88 -7.17 5.31 15.90
N ARG A 89 -6.73 6.18 16.82
CA ARG A 89 -7.54 6.62 17.96
C ARG A 89 -8.79 7.38 17.53
N ARG A 90 -8.67 8.23 16.51
CA ARG A 90 -9.78 9.00 15.93
C ARG A 90 -10.79 8.10 15.22
N ASP A 91 -10.31 7.12 14.45
CA ASP A 91 -11.13 6.31 13.56
C ASP A 91 -11.60 4.98 14.20
N LEU A 92 -11.14 4.66 15.43
CA LEU A 92 -11.41 3.41 16.14
C LEU A 92 -12.90 3.05 16.18
N GLN A 93 -13.77 4.02 16.45
CA GLN A 93 -15.20 3.79 16.56
C GLN A 93 -15.80 3.26 15.25
N ARG A 94 -15.36 3.79 14.10
CA ARG A 94 -15.81 3.33 12.79
C ARG A 94 -15.36 1.90 12.51
N TRP A 95 -14.17 1.53 12.98
CA TRP A 95 -13.65 0.16 12.82
C TRP A 95 -14.43 -0.82 13.69
N LYS A 96 -14.75 -0.43 14.91
CA LYS A 96 -15.61 -1.21 15.82
C LYS A 96 -17.00 -1.43 15.23
N GLU A 97 -17.62 -0.39 14.69
CA GLU A 97 -18.91 -0.47 14.01
C GLU A 97 -18.86 -1.44 12.82
N PHE A 98 -17.83 -1.35 11.97
CA PHE A 98 -17.64 -2.28 10.86
C PHE A 98 -17.47 -3.74 11.30
N LEU A 99 -16.74 -3.96 12.40
CA LEU A 99 -16.49 -5.28 12.97
C LEU A 99 -17.66 -5.81 13.82
N ALA A 100 -18.70 -5.01 14.04
CA ALA A 100 -19.81 -5.30 14.96
C ALA A 100 -19.33 -5.68 16.38
N ILE A 101 -18.34 -4.96 16.90
CA ILE A 101 -17.82 -5.13 18.26
C ILE A 101 -17.95 -3.84 19.07
N GLU A 102 -18.24 -3.96 20.38
CA GLU A 102 -18.41 -2.83 21.32
C GLU A 102 -17.09 -2.20 21.79
#